data_AF-A0A7R9WBM5-F1
#
_entry.id   AF-A0A7R9WBM5-F1
#
_cell.length_a   1.000
_cell.length_b   1.000
_cell.length_c   1.000
_cell.angle_alpha   90.00
_cell.angle_beta   90.00
_cell.angle_gamma   90.00
#
_symmetry.space_group_name_H-M   'P 1'
#
loop_
_entity.id
_entity.type
_entity.pdbx_description
1 polymer ?
#
loop_
_entity_poly.entity_id
_entity_poly.type
_entity_poly.pdbx_seq_one_letter_code
_entity_poly.pdbx_strand_id
1 'polypeptide(L)'
;PATNLGIVREVIPVVEQRLIKLQFATPPLEDPALRTTRPYRVLSHLIGHESPGSLHSLLNDEGLINSLSSGVGIDTSDFSLCSLTVSLTKKGMEQRERVLDLVW
;
A
#
# COMPACT_ATOMS: atom_id res chain seq x y z
N PRO A 1 6.57 -15.32 -13.26
CA PRO A 1 5.27 -15.29 -13.97
C PRO A 1 4.28 -14.42 -13.19
N ALA A 2 4.01 -13.22 -13.71
CA ALA A 2 3.19 -12.16 -13.10
C ALA A 2 1.67 -12.45 -13.21
N THR A 3 1.21 -13.60 -12.71
CA THR A 3 -0.13 -14.12 -13.05
C THR A 3 -1.20 -13.93 -11.96
N ASN A 4 -1.04 -12.99 -11.03
CA ASN A 4 -2.17 -12.63 -10.16
C ASN A 4 -2.13 -11.22 -9.56
N LEU A 5 -1.46 -10.27 -10.23
CA LEU A 5 -1.76 -8.87 -9.98
C LEU A 5 -3.17 -8.67 -10.51
N GLY A 6 -4.11 -8.22 -9.67
CA GLY A 6 -5.48 -7.97 -10.09
C GLY A 6 -5.58 -6.91 -11.19
N ILE A 7 -6.48 -5.95 -11.04
CA ILE A 7 -6.68 -4.94 -12.08
C ILE A 7 -5.63 -3.82 -11.92
N VAL A 8 -4.73 -3.65 -12.91
CA VAL A 8 -3.81 -2.51 -12.96
C VAL A 8 -4.49 -1.30 -13.63
N ARG A 9 -4.29 -0.12 -13.05
CA ARG A 9 -4.80 1.16 -13.56
C ARG A 9 -3.70 2.21 -13.50
N GLU A 10 -3.35 2.74 -14.67
CA GLU A 10 -2.49 3.92 -14.77
C GLU A 10 -3.37 5.16 -14.84
N VAL A 11 -3.03 6.17 -14.04
CA VAL A 11 -3.79 7.42 -13.93
C VAL A 11 -2.83 8.58 -14.09
N ILE A 12 -3.14 9.50 -15.00
CA ILE A 12 -2.42 10.76 -15.13
C ILE A 12 -3.10 11.77 -14.19
N PRO A 13 -2.45 12.17 -13.09
CA PRO A 13 -3.04 13.11 -12.15
C PRO A 13 -3.08 14.53 -12.75
N VAL A 14 -4.05 15.33 -12.31
CA VAL A 14 -4.13 16.75 -12.70
C VAL A 14 -3.03 17.59 -12.03
N VAL A 15 -2.60 17.17 -10.84
CA VAL A 15 -1.52 17.80 -10.07
C VAL A 15 -0.31 16.88 -10.00
N GLU A 16 0.87 17.46 -9.83
CA GLU A 16 2.14 16.72 -9.74
C GLU A 16 2.11 15.71 -8.58
N GLN A 17 1.96 14.43 -8.93
CA GLN A 17 1.85 13.34 -7.98
C GLN A 17 2.38 12.04 -8.58
N ARG A 18 3.11 11.26 -7.77
CA ARG A 18 3.64 9.93 -8.15
C ARG A 18 3.29 8.95 -7.05
N LEU A 19 2.26 8.13 -7.29
CA LEU A 19 1.81 7.14 -6.32
C LEU A 19 1.74 5.76 -6.94
N ILE A 20 2.08 4.76 -6.14
CA ILE A 20 1.56 3.40 -6.30
C ILE A 20 0.53 3.19 -5.19
N LYS A 21 -0.67 2.74 -5.55
CA LYS A 21 -1.72 2.32 -4.61
C LYS A 21 -2.08 0.88 -4.87
N LEU A 22 -1.84 0.01 -3.89
CA LEU A 22 -2.37 -1.35 -3.87
C LEU A 22 -3.63 -1.35 -3.02
N GLN A 23 -4.73 -1.87 -3.54
CA GLN A 23 -6.03 -1.88 -2.87
C GLN A 23 -6.54 -3.31 -2.77
N PHE A 24 -6.91 -3.71 -1.56
CA PHE A 24 -7.40 -5.04 -1.24
C PHE A 24 -8.81 -4.93 -0.68
N ALA A 25 -9.76 -5.59 -1.33
CA ALA A 25 -11.12 -5.69 -0.85
C ALA A 25 -11.16 -6.64 0.36
N THR A 26 -11.86 -6.22 1.39
CA THR A 26 -11.99 -6.96 2.64
C THR A 26 -13.42 -6.92 3.16
N PRO A 27 -13.81 -7.80 4.10
CA PRO A 27 -15.06 -7.60 4.83
C PRO A 27 -15.05 -6.24 5.56
N PRO A 28 -16.24 -5.67 5.82
CA PRO A 28 -16.39 -4.39 6.52
C PRO A 28 -15.77 -4.45 7.92
N LEU A 29 -15.34 -3.31 8.47
CA LEU A 29 -14.69 -3.29 9.79
C LEU A 29 -15.58 -3.80 10.94
N GLU A 30 -16.89 -3.64 10.80
CA GLU A 30 -17.90 -4.12 11.75
C GLU A 30 -18.24 -5.61 11.57
N ASP A 31 -17.63 -6.31 10.60
CA ASP A 31 -17.76 -7.76 10.47
C ASP A 31 -17.41 -8.44 11.81
N PRO A 32 -18.26 -9.33 12.35
CA PRO A 32 -18.04 -9.97 13.65
C PRO A 32 -16.68 -10.69 13.76
N ALA A 33 -16.15 -11.24 12.67
CA ALA A 33 -14.86 -11.91 12.62
C ALA A 33 -13.68 -10.92 12.74
N LEU A 34 -13.85 -9.68 12.27
CA LEU A 34 -12.81 -8.66 12.24
C LEU A 34 -12.88 -7.71 13.44
N ARG A 35 -14.06 -7.46 13.99
CA ARG A 35 -14.28 -6.47 15.07
C ARG A 35 -13.51 -6.82 16.35
N THR A 36 -13.45 -8.10 16.70
CA THR A 36 -12.75 -8.57 17.92
C THR A 36 -11.23 -8.58 17.74
N THR A 37 -10.74 -9.10 16.62
CA THR A 37 -9.30 -9.34 16.39
C THR A 37 -8.57 -8.14 15.79
N ARG A 38 -9.31 -7.25 15.10
CA ARG A 38 -8.83 -6.01 14.45
C ARG A 38 -7.53 -6.22 13.67
N PRO A 39 -7.46 -7.22 12.76
CA PRO A 39 -6.21 -7.66 12.14
C PRO A 39 -5.53 -6.54 11.34
N TYR A 40 -6.31 -5.63 10.76
CA TYR A 40 -5.75 -4.47 10.03
C TYR A 40 -4.89 -3.56 10.89
N ARG A 41 -5.10 -3.48 12.21
CA ARG A 41 -4.21 -2.69 13.08
C ARG A 41 -2.80 -3.26 13.09
N VAL A 42 -2.69 -4.59 13.21
CA VAL A 42 -1.41 -5.28 13.22
C VAL A 42 -0.77 -5.23 11.84
N LEU A 43 -1.53 -5.54 10.79
CA LEU A 43 -1.04 -5.49 9.41
C LEU A 43 -0.57 -4.09 9.03
N SER A 44 -1.35 -3.06 9.34
CA SER A 44 -1.00 -1.67 9.05
C SER A 44 0.27 -1.24 9.78
N HIS A 45 0.41 -1.64 11.05
CA HIS A 45 1.61 -1.34 11.83
C HIS A 45 2.86 -2.03 11.26
N LEU A 46 2.77 -3.30 10.87
CA LEU A 46 3.90 -4.04 10.31
C LEU A 46 4.31 -3.52 8.93
N ILE A 47 3.33 -3.32 8.04
CA ILE A 47 3.59 -2.86 6.66
C ILE A 47 4.07 -1.41 6.67
N GLY A 48 3.46 -0.55 7.50
CA GLY A 48 3.83 0.86 7.65
C GLY A 48 5.00 1.10 8.61
N HIS A 49 5.73 0.07 9.03
CA HIS A 49 6.85 0.25 9.95
C HIS A 49 8.03 0.95 9.27
N GLU A 50 8.65 1.92 9.95
CA GLU A 50 9.74 2.75 9.38
C GLU A 50 11.12 2.51 10.00
N SER A 51 11.27 1.53 10.90
CA SER A 51 12.56 1.24 11.53
C SER A 51 13.53 0.48 10.62
N PRO A 52 14.84 0.46 10.94
CA PRO A 52 15.84 -0.24 10.14
C PRO A 52 15.45 -1.70 9.85
N GLY A 53 15.62 -2.10 8.59
CA GLY A 53 15.23 -3.43 8.11
C GLY A 53 13.76 -3.55 7.70
N SER A 54 12.94 -2.50 7.86
CA SER A 54 11.59 -2.47 7.30
C SER A 54 11.59 -2.23 5.79
N LEU A 55 10.45 -2.52 5.16
CA LEU A 55 10.20 -2.20 3.76
C LEU A 55 10.34 -0.70 3.48
N HIS A 56 9.83 0.16 4.37
CA HIS A 56 10.01 1.61 4.25
C HIS A 56 11.50 1.98 4.30
N SER A 57 12.26 1.48 5.28
CA SER A 57 13.70 1.75 5.40
C SER A 57 14.44 1.37 4.12
N LEU A 58 14.23 0.15 3.60
CA LEU A 58 14.86 -0.33 2.37
C LEU A 58 14.58 0.59 1.17
N LEU A 59 13.30 0.89 0.92
CA LEU A 59 12.88 1.72 -0.21
C LEU A 59 13.37 3.18 -0.08
N ASN A 60 13.40 3.70 1.15
CA ASN A 60 13.87 5.04 1.46
C ASN A 60 15.39 5.15 1.29
N ASP A 61 16.15 4.15 1.75
CA ASP A 61 17.61 4.08 1.61
C ASP A 61 18.03 3.96 0.14
N GLU A 62 17.24 3.26 -0.68
CA GLU A 62 17.41 3.24 -2.15
C GLU A 62 17.00 4.57 -2.83
N GLY A 63 16.41 5.53 -2.09
CA GLY A 63 15.95 6.83 -2.60
C GLY A 63 14.72 6.75 -3.51
N LEU A 64 13.90 5.70 -3.36
CA LEU A 64 12.76 5.42 -4.23
C LEU A 64 11.46 6.07 -3.74
N ILE A 65 11.30 6.27 -2.44
CA ILE A 65 10.05 6.74 -1.84
C ILE A 65 10.25 8.02 -1.04
N ASN A 66 9.20 8.82 -0.94
CA ASN A 66 9.08 9.90 0.05
C ASN A 66 8.34 9.41 1.31
N SER A 67 7.41 8.47 1.15
CA SER A 67 6.64 7.87 2.25
C SER A 67 5.96 6.57 1.82
N LEU A 68 5.64 5.73 2.80
CA LEU A 68 4.82 4.53 2.65
C LEU A 68 3.81 4.51 3.79
N SER A 69 2.53 4.33 3.46
CA SER A 69 1.46 4.24 4.45
C SER A 69 0.52 3.09 4.13
N SER A 70 -0.09 2.51 5.16
CA SER A 70 -1.07 1.44 4.99
C SER A 70 -2.23 1.58 5.97
N GLY A 71 -3.40 1.13 5.56
CA GLY A 71 -4.59 1.15 6.41
C GLY A 71 -5.88 0.98 5.63
N VAL A 72 -7.00 0.97 6.35
CA VAL A 72 -8.33 0.94 5.73
C VAL A 72 -8.70 2.36 5.31
N GLY A 73 -8.80 2.58 4.00
CA GLY A 73 -9.08 3.90 3.43
C GLY A 73 -10.55 4.12 3.10
N ILE A 74 -11.26 3.07 2.70
CA ILE A 74 -12.71 3.09 2.43
C ILE A 74 -13.33 1.99 3.28
N ASP A 75 -14.42 2.30 3.97
CA ASP A 75 -15.23 1.35 4.72
C ASP A 75 -16.70 1.62 4.40
N THR A 76 -17.40 0.59 3.93
CA THR A 76 -18.83 0.61 3.59
C THR A 76 -19.55 -0.47 4.38
N SER A 77 -20.87 -0.54 4.29
CA SER A 77 -21.66 -1.56 5.01
C SER A 77 -21.41 -2.99 4.54
N ASP A 78 -20.88 -3.15 3.33
CA ASP A 78 -20.73 -4.44 2.64
C ASP A 78 -19.26 -4.82 2.37
N PHE A 79 -18.33 -3.87 2.35
CA PHE A 79 -16.89 -4.14 2.23
C PHE A 79 -16.03 -3.01 2.78
N SER A 80 -14.73 -3.26 2.95
CA SER A 80 -13.73 -2.19 3.09
C SER A 80 -12.65 -2.34 2.02
N LEU A 81 -11.89 -1.27 1.78
CA LEU A 81 -10.65 -1.31 1.02
C LEU A 81 -9.48 -0.98 1.93
N CYS A 82 -8.69 -2.01 2.24
CA CYS A 82 -7.36 -1.82 2.80
C CYS A 82 -6.41 -1.40 1.68
N SER A 83 -5.60 -0.38 1.93
CA SER A 83 -4.70 0.19 0.94
C SER A 83 -3.26 0.25 1.47
N LEU A 84 -2.30 -0.05 0.59
CA LEU A 84 -0.90 0.32 0.73
C LEU A 84 -0.62 1.44 -0.28
N THR A 85 -0.23 2.60 0.22
CA THR A 85 0.09 3.78 -0.60
C THR A 85 1.57 4.09 -0.48
N VAL A 86 2.24 4.15 -1.63
CA VAL A 86 3.65 4.50 -1.71
C VAL A 86 3.77 5.81 -2.49
N SER A 87 4.31 6.84 -1.83
CA SER A 87 4.67 8.11 -2.47
C SER A 87 6.06 7.99 -3.04
N LEU A 88 6.20 8.19 -4.35
CA LEU A 88 7.46 7.95 -5.06
C LEU A 88 8.26 9.24 -5.26
N THR A 89 9.59 9.11 -5.22
CA THR A 89 10.48 10.12 -5.79
C THR A 89 10.42 10.05 -7.33
N LYS A 90 11.12 10.97 -8.02
CA LYS A 90 11.31 10.86 -9.48
C LYS A 90 11.99 9.54 -9.87
N LYS A 91 13.07 9.19 -9.16
CA LYS A 91 13.79 7.92 -9.31
C LYS A 91 12.87 6.72 -9.05
N GLY A 92 12.06 6.78 -8.00
CA GLY A 92 11.09 5.73 -7.70
C GLY A 92 10.07 5.48 -8.81
N MET A 93 9.62 6.54 -9.49
CA MET A 93 8.71 6.41 -10.63
C MET A 93 9.38 5.81 -11.87
N GLU A 94 10.63 6.19 -12.15
CA GLU A 94 11.44 5.59 -13.22
C GLU A 94 11.72 4.10 -12.94
N GLN A 95 11.83 3.73 -11.66
CA GLN A 95 12.10 2.37 -11.19
C GLN A 95 10.88 1.71 -10.53
N ARG A 96 9.67 2.03 -10.98
CA ARG A 96 8.42 1.58 -10.34
C ARG A 96 8.30 0.05 -10.20
N GLU A 97 8.87 -0.71 -11.14
CA GLU A 97 8.84 -2.19 -11.10
C GLU A 97 9.62 -2.72 -9.89
N ARG A 98 10.75 -2.10 -9.54
CA ARG A 98 11.51 -2.45 -8.33
C ARG A 98 10.69 -2.20 -7.07
N VAL A 99 9.94 -1.10 -7.03
CA VAL A 99 9.04 -0.80 -5.92
C VAL A 99 7.93 -1.86 -5.85
N LEU A 100 7.30 -2.19 -6.99
CA LEU A 100 6.27 -3.22 -7.07
C LEU A 100 6.76 -4.60 -6.61
N ASP A 101 7.93 -5.04 -7.05
CA ASP A 101 8.54 -6.33 -6.67
C ASP A 101 8.83 -6.47 -5.17
N LEU A 102 8.97 -5.34 -4.45
CA LEU A 102 9.21 -5.34 -3.01
C LEU A 102 7.93 -5.27 -2.18
N VAL A 103 6.84 -4.78 -2.76
CA VAL A 103 5.55 -4.61 -2.07
C VAL A 103 4.51 -5.68 -2.40
N TRP A 104 4.81 -6.57 -3.35
CA TRP A 104 3.94 -7.65 -3.84
C TRP A 104 4.69 -8.99 -3.89
#